data_AF-A0AAD8VLX0-F1
#
_entry.id   AF-A0AAD8VLX0-F1
#
_cell.length_a   1.000
_cell.length_b   1.000
_cell.length_c   1.000
_cell.angle_alpha   90.00
_cell.angle_beta   90.00
_cell.angle_gamma   90.00
#
_symmetry.space_group_name_H-M   'P 1'
#
loop_
_entity.id
_entity.type
_entity.pdbx_description
1 polymer ?
#
loop_
_entity_poly.entity_id
_entity_poly.type
_entity_poly.pdbx_seq_one_letter_code
_entity_poly.pdbx_strand_id
1 'polypeptide(L)'
;MDAEVFKTLLQFIYTDSLPLVEEATTAEKLLFAADRYRLDKLKLACEEALCRHVSMDSVVVTLVLAERHSCPVLRGACMRFLSSPGNLEAVVASDGFDLLKTGSPSALLQLVVNKVMRQEQ
;
A
#
# COMPACT_ATOMS: atom_id res chain seq x y z
N MET A 1 17.07 -6.64 6.41
CA MET A 1 16.97 -5.18 6.66
C MET A 1 18.27 -4.59 6.19
N ASP A 2 18.22 -3.69 5.21
CA ASP A 2 19.43 -3.16 4.56
C ASP A 2 20.08 -2.08 5.42
N ALA A 3 21.40 -1.89 5.26
CA ALA A 3 22.17 -0.92 6.03
C ALA A 3 21.63 0.51 5.86
N GLU A 4 21.24 0.89 4.64
CA GLU A 4 20.73 2.24 4.38
C GLU A 4 19.36 2.48 5.02
N VAL A 5 18.45 1.51 4.94
CA VAL A 5 17.13 1.59 5.61
C VAL A 5 17.30 1.73 7.13
N PHE A 6 18.24 1.00 7.72
CA PHE A 6 18.52 1.10 9.16
C PHE A 6 19.12 2.45 9.55
N LYS A 7 20.05 2.98 8.74
CA LYS A 7 20.63 4.31 8.92
C LYS A 7 19.56 5.40 8.84
N THR A 8 18.66 5.33 7.86
CA THR A 8 17.52 6.25 7.73
C THR A 8 16.61 6.19 8.95
N LEU A 9 16.32 4.99 9.45
CA LEU A 9 15.51 4.81 10.66
C LEU A 9 16.19 5.43 11.89
N LEU A 10 17.50 5.24 12.07
CA LEU A 10 18.24 5.89 13.15
C LEU A 10 18.23 7.42 13.02
N GLN A 11 18.44 7.94 11.80
CA GLN A 11 18.36 9.38 11.57
C GLN A 11 17.00 9.94 11.97
N PHE A 12 15.90 9.27 11.58
CA PHE A 12 14.57 9.68 12.00
C PHE A 12 14.41 9.65 13.53
N ILE A 13 14.83 8.57 14.20
CA ILE A 13 14.72 8.46 15.66
C ILE A 13 15.47 9.57 16.40
N TYR A 14 16.67 9.93 15.93
CA TYR A 14 17.52 10.92 16.61
C TYR A 14 17.23 12.36 16.22
N THR A 15 16.59 12.62 15.07
CA THR A 15 16.40 13.97 14.52
C THR A 15 14.94 14.35 14.30
N ASP A 16 14.00 13.42 14.43
CA ASP A 16 12.58 13.54 14.06
C ASP A 16 12.37 14.03 12.61
N SER A 17 13.40 13.96 11.76
CA SER A 17 13.39 14.44 10.38
C SER A 17 12.94 13.32 9.45
N LEU A 18 11.87 13.56 8.69
CA LEU A 18 11.34 12.59 7.75
C LEU A 18 12.27 12.42 6.55
N PRO A 19 12.59 11.16 6.16
CA PRO A 19 13.41 10.91 4.99
C PRO A 19 12.64 11.19 3.71
N LEU A 20 13.34 11.73 2.71
CA LEU A 20 12.83 11.77 1.36
C LEU A 20 12.97 10.38 0.75
N VAL A 21 11.86 9.65 0.67
CA VAL A 21 11.83 8.31 0.06
C VAL A 21 11.17 8.41 -1.31
N GLU A 22 11.96 8.26 -2.37
CA GLU A 22 11.50 8.35 -3.76
C GLU A 22 11.39 6.99 -4.45
N GLU A 23 12.03 5.97 -3.90
CA GLU A 23 12.01 4.62 -4.46
C GLU A 23 10.97 3.76 -3.74
N ALA A 24 10.07 3.13 -4.50
CA ALA A 24 9.05 2.24 -3.96
C ALA A 24 9.65 1.10 -3.13
N THR A 25 10.75 0.48 -3.60
CA THR A 25 11.42 -0.63 -2.90
C THR A 25 12.00 -0.19 -1.56
N THR A 26 12.54 1.02 -1.48
CA THR A 26 13.06 1.61 -0.24
C THR A 26 11.90 1.98 0.69
N ALA A 27 10.80 2.52 0.16
CA ALA A 27 9.60 2.83 0.93
C ALA A 27 8.95 1.58 1.53
N GLU A 28 8.88 0.46 0.80
CA GLU A 28 8.37 -0.81 1.32
C GLU A 28 9.22 -1.35 2.48
N LYS A 29 10.55 -1.35 2.32
CA LYS A 29 11.47 -1.82 3.37
C LYS A 29 11.43 -0.92 4.60
N LEU A 30 11.32 0.39 4.39
CA LEU A 30 11.22 1.37 5.46
C LEU A 30 9.84 1.31 6.14
N LEU A 31 8.76 1.03 5.41
CA LEU A 31 7.44 0.77 5.98
C LEU A 31 7.46 -0.43 6.91
N PHE A 32 8.07 -1.55 6.48
CA PHE A 32 8.24 -2.74 7.32
C PHE A 32 9.01 -2.41 8.61
N ALA A 33 10.06 -1.59 8.50
CA ALA A 33 10.84 -1.14 9.63
C ALA A 33 10.01 -0.23 10.56
N ALA A 34 9.35 0.79 10.00
CA ALA A 34 8.53 1.73 10.75
C ALA A 34 7.40 1.02 11.51
N ASP A 35 6.75 0.04 10.89
CA ASP A 35 5.70 -0.78 11.51
C ASP A 35 6.27 -1.64 12.65
N ARG A 36 7.43 -2.29 12.43
CA ARG A 36 8.12 -3.09 13.47
C ARG A 36 8.54 -2.27 14.68
N TYR A 37 9.02 -1.04 14.47
CA TYR A 37 9.47 -0.14 15.53
C TYR A 37 8.38 0.82 16.02
N ARG A 38 7.15 0.71 15.53
CA ARG A 38 5.99 1.57 15.86
C ARG A 38 6.27 3.07 15.71
N LEU A 39 6.90 3.42 14.60
CA LEU A 39 7.21 4.79 14.23
C LEU A 39 6.10 5.34 13.32
N ASP A 40 4.98 5.76 13.92
CA ASP A 40 3.75 6.11 13.18
C ASP A 40 3.94 7.24 12.17
N LYS A 41 4.71 8.29 12.51
CA LYS A 41 5.02 9.40 11.59
C LYS A 41 5.81 8.91 10.37
N LEU A 42 6.80 8.05 10.59
CA LEU A 42 7.63 7.49 9.53
C LEU A 42 6.81 6.54 8.65
N LYS A 43 5.94 5.74 9.27
CA LYS A 43 5.00 4.86 8.58
C LYS A 43 4.10 5.66 7.64
N LEU A 44 3.52 6.76 8.12
CA LEU A 44 2.68 7.63 7.30
C LEU A 44 3.44 8.22 6.10
N ALA A 45 4.68 8.68 6.30
CA ALA A 45 5.51 9.19 5.21
C ALA A 45 5.83 8.11 4.15
N CYS A 46 6.09 6.87 4.58
CA CYS A 46 6.24 5.73 3.67
C CYS A 46 4.94 5.43 2.91
N GLU A 47 3.78 5.50 3.58
CA GLU A 47 2.49 5.33 2.93
C GLU A 47 2.26 6.38 1.83
N GLU A 48 2.57 7.65 2.09
CA GLU A 48 2.45 8.73 1.11
C GLU A 48 3.40 8.57 -0.08
N ALA A 49 4.64 8.11 0.17
CA ALA A 49 5.58 7.80 -0.90
C ALA A 49 5.03 6.67 -1.78
N LEU A 50 4.59 5.56 -1.17
CA LEU A 50 4.02 4.41 -1.90
C LEU A 50 2.76 4.77 -2.68
N CYS A 51 1.92 5.68 -2.17
CA CYS A 51 0.74 6.17 -2.89
C CYS A 51 1.09 6.77 -4.27
N ARG A 52 2.27 7.38 -4.42
CA ARG A 52 2.71 7.97 -5.70
C ARG A 52 3.18 6.93 -6.71
N HIS A 53 3.50 5.71 -6.26
CA HIS A 53 3.98 4.61 -7.09
C HIS A 53 2.92 3.55 -7.39
N VAL A 54 1.65 3.81 -7.01
CA VAL A 54 0.54 2.91 -7.35
C VAL A 54 0.28 2.97 -8.86
N SER A 55 0.50 1.86 -9.54
CA SER A 55 0.25 1.63 -10.96
C SER A 55 -0.61 0.38 -11.15
N MET A 56 -1.05 0.08 -12.37
CA MET A 56 -1.85 -1.13 -12.65
C MET A 56 -1.12 -2.42 -12.23
N ASP A 57 0.19 -2.51 -12.47
CA ASP A 57 0.98 -3.69 -12.12
C ASP A 57 1.27 -3.78 -10.61
N SER A 58 1.42 -2.64 -9.93
CA SER A 58 1.79 -2.60 -8.51
C SER A 58 0.60 -2.56 -7.56
N VAL A 59 -0.58 -2.10 -7.99
CA VAL A 59 -1.73 -1.82 -7.10
C VAL A 59 -2.13 -3.01 -6.24
N VAL A 60 -2.09 -4.23 -6.80
CA VAL A 60 -2.45 -5.46 -6.09
C VAL A 60 -1.43 -5.77 -5.00
N VAL A 61 -0.13 -5.72 -5.35
CA VAL A 61 0.97 -6.00 -4.41
C VAL A 61 0.99 -4.95 -3.30
N THR A 62 0.85 -3.68 -3.65
CA THR A 62 0.80 -2.55 -2.71
C THR A 62 -0.42 -2.63 -1.79
N LEU A 63 -1.57 -3.09 -2.29
CA LEU A 63 -2.77 -3.28 -1.47
C LEU A 63 -2.60 -4.42 -0.45
N VAL A 64 -2.00 -5.54 -0.86
CA VAL A 64 -1.67 -6.65 0.06
C VAL A 64 -0.68 -6.19 1.13
N LEU A 65 0.34 -5.41 0.74
CA LEU A 65 1.26 -4.77 1.68
C LEU A 65 0.54 -3.83 2.66
N ALA A 66 -0.39 -3.02 2.16
CA ALA A 66 -1.15 -2.09 2.98
C ALA A 66 -2.04 -2.79 4.01
N GLU A 67 -2.67 -3.90 3.64
CA GLU A 67 -3.43 -4.71 4.60
C GLU A 67 -2.53 -5.38 5.63
N ARG A 68 -1.40 -5.96 5.19
CA ARG A 68 -0.44 -6.64 6.08
C ARG A 68 0.11 -5.71 7.16
N HIS A 69 0.44 -4.47 6.79
CA HIS A 69 0.99 -3.48 7.69
C HIS A 69 -0.07 -2.57 8.30
N SER A 70 -1.37 -2.82 8.11
CA SER A 70 -2.45 -1.95 8.63
C SER A 70 -2.23 -0.47 8.29
N CYS A 71 -2.07 -0.19 7.00
CA CYS A 71 -1.79 1.13 6.43
C CYS A 71 -3.07 1.70 5.78
N PRO A 72 -3.90 2.45 6.51
CA PRO A 72 -5.22 2.84 6.03
C PRO A 72 -5.17 3.85 4.88
N VAL A 73 -4.16 4.73 4.83
CA VAL A 73 -4.04 5.75 3.77
C VAL A 73 -3.67 5.07 2.45
N LEU A 74 -2.67 4.20 2.49
CA LEU A 74 -2.26 3.43 1.32
C LEU A 74 -3.38 2.52 0.81
N ARG A 75 -4.07 1.81 1.71
CA ARG A 75 -5.24 1.00 1.37
C ARG A 75 -6.32 1.84 0.68
N GLY A 76 -6.64 3.01 1.23
CA GLY A 76 -7.63 3.92 0.65
C GLY A 76 -7.23 4.42 -0.74
N ALA A 77 -5.94 4.70 -0.98
CA ALA A 77 -5.44 5.08 -2.30
C ALA A 77 -5.58 3.93 -3.32
N CYS A 78 -5.16 2.71 -2.97
CA CYS A 78 -5.33 1.53 -3.81
C CYS A 78 -6.80 1.23 -4.12
N MET A 79 -7.67 1.31 -3.11
CA MET A 79 -9.12 1.09 -3.30
C MET A 79 -9.76 2.14 -4.21
N ARG A 80 -9.34 3.41 -4.11
CA ARG A 80 -9.78 4.46 -5.05
C ARG A 80 -9.31 4.17 -6.47
N PHE A 81 -8.08 3.71 -6.65
CA PHE A 81 -7.56 3.31 -7.96
C PHE A 81 -8.36 2.15 -8.58
N LEU A 82 -8.68 1.14 -7.77
CA LEU A 82 -9.49 -0.03 -8.18
C LEU A 82 -10.99 0.26 -8.30
N SER A 83 -11.47 1.39 -7.79
CA SER A 83 -12.87 1.78 -7.91
C SER A 83 -13.26 2.18 -9.34
N SER A 84 -12.29 2.41 -10.23
CA SER A 84 -12.53 2.63 -11.65
C SER A 84 -12.82 1.29 -12.34
N PRO A 85 -13.93 1.14 -13.07
CA PRO A 85 -14.32 -0.13 -13.68
C PRO A 85 -13.26 -0.68 -14.65
N GLY A 86 -12.60 0.17 -15.42
CA GLY A 86 -11.52 -0.25 -16.34
C GLY A 86 -10.27 -0.78 -15.62
N ASN A 87 -9.96 -0.23 -14.44
CA ASN A 87 -8.81 -0.70 -13.65
C ASN A 87 -9.11 -2.03 -12.96
N LEU A 88 -10.35 -2.21 -12.49
CA LEU A 88 -10.78 -3.46 -11.89
C LEU A 88 -10.83 -4.59 -12.91
N GLU A 89 -11.34 -4.34 -14.12
CA GLU A 89 -11.36 -5.33 -15.20
C GLU A 89 -9.94 -5.74 -15.61
N ALA A 90 -9.01 -4.79 -15.73
CA ALA A 90 -7.61 -5.09 -16.00
C ALA A 90 -6.97 -5.97 -14.92
N VAL A 91 -7.24 -5.69 -13.64
CA VAL A 91 -6.73 -6.50 -12.52
C VAL A 91 -7.36 -7.89 -12.50
N VAL A 92 -8.66 -8.01 -12.77
CA VAL A 92 -9.37 -9.30 -12.86
C VAL A 92 -8.87 -10.15 -14.03
N ALA A 93 -8.51 -9.51 -15.15
CA ALA A 93 -7.94 -10.18 -16.31
C ALA A 93 -6.46 -10.57 -16.15
N SER A 94 -5.81 -10.10 -15.08
CA SER A 94 -4.41 -10.40 -14.76
C SER A 94 -4.29 -11.42 -13.63
N ASP A 95 -3.07 -11.92 -13.41
CA ASP A 95 -2.71 -12.74 -12.23
C ASP A 95 -2.93 -12.02 -10.89
N GLY A 96 -3.17 -10.70 -10.93
CA GLY A 96 -3.49 -9.88 -9.77
C GLY A 96 -4.75 -10.32 -9.01
N PHE A 97 -5.70 -10.98 -9.66
CA PHE A 97 -6.90 -11.48 -9.01
C PHE A 97 -6.63 -12.61 -8.00
N ASP A 98 -5.77 -13.57 -8.37
CA ASP A 98 -5.40 -14.67 -7.49
C ASP A 98 -4.60 -14.18 -6.28
N LEU A 99 -3.75 -13.18 -6.48
CA LEU A 99 -3.00 -12.53 -5.40
C LEU A 99 -3.92 -11.75 -4.46
N LEU A 100 -4.94 -11.05 -5.00
CA LEU A 100 -5.99 -10.40 -4.20
C LEU A 100 -6.79 -11.41 -3.37
N LYS A 101 -7.17 -12.54 -3.96
CA LYS A 101 -7.93 -13.59 -3.29
C LYS A 101 -7.16 -14.22 -2.12
N THR A 102 -5.86 -14.41 -2.29
CA THR A 102 -4.99 -15.06 -1.30
C THR A 102 -4.43 -14.09 -0.26
N GLY A 103 -4.02 -12.90 -0.68
CA GLY A 103 -3.38 -11.91 0.17
C GLY A 103 -4.34 -10.95 0.89
N SER A 104 -5.52 -10.69 0.31
CA SER A 104 -6.42 -9.62 0.77
C SER A 104 -7.92 -9.90 0.55
N PRO A 105 -8.50 -10.91 1.22
CA PRO A 105 -9.92 -11.22 1.10
C PRO A 105 -10.83 -10.07 1.56
N SER A 106 -10.35 -9.21 2.47
CA SER A 106 -11.13 -8.09 2.99
C SER A 106 -11.29 -6.95 1.96
N ALA A 107 -10.24 -6.64 1.19
CA ALA A 107 -10.31 -5.68 0.09
C ALA A 107 -11.20 -6.19 -1.05
N LEU A 108 -11.14 -7.50 -1.35
CA LEU A 108 -11.99 -8.12 -2.36
C LEU A 108 -13.48 -7.99 -1.97
N LEU A 109 -13.84 -8.29 -0.71
CA LEU A 109 -15.19 -8.08 -0.20
C LEU A 109 -15.66 -6.62 -0.35
N GLN A 110 -14.80 -5.65 0.00
CA GLN A 110 -15.12 -4.23 -0.17
C GLN A 110 -15.32 -3.83 -1.63
N LEU A 111 -14.53 -4.37 -2.56
CA LEU A 111 -14.71 -4.13 -4.00
C LEU A 111 -16.05 -4.70 -4.51
N VAL A 112 -16.41 -5.90 -4.06
CA VAL A 112 -17.70 -6.53 -4.41
C VAL A 112 -18.87 -5.71 -3.87
N VAL A 113 -18.82 -5.31 -2.59
CA VAL A 113 -19.85 -4.44 -1.98
C VAL A 113 -19.97 -3.13 -2.76
N ASN A 114 -18.86 -2.46 -3.08
CA ASN A 114 -18.90 -1.21 -3.85
C ASN A 114 -19.46 -1.38 -5.28
N LYS A 115 -19.26 -2.54 -5.93
CA LYS A 115 -19.88 -2.86 -7.21
C LYS A 115 -21.39 -3.10 -7.07
N VAL A 116 -21.83 -3.87 -6.07
CA VAL A 116 -23.25 -4.17 -5.82
C VAL A 116 -24.02 -2.89 -5.52
N MET A 117 -23.50 -2.04 -4.62
CA MET A 117 -24.14 -0.76 -4.27
C MET A 117 -24.23 0.23 -5.45
N ARG A 118 -23.40 0.07 -6.49
CA ARG A 118 -23.45 0.89 -7.72
C ARG A 118 -24.39 0.33 -8.78
N GLN A 119 -24.88 -0.91 -8.65
CA GLN A 119 -25.88 -1.49 -9.57
C GLN A 119 -27.32 -1.24 -9.13
N GLU A 120 -27.54 -0.80 -7.89
CA GLU A 120 -28.88 -0.50 -7.34
C GLU A 120 -29.31 0.97 -7.53
N GLN A 121 -28.59 1.75 -8.34
CA GLN A 121 -28.83 3.18 -8.56
C GLN A 121 -28.90 3.50 -10.06
#